data_AF-A0A1H7P2J1-F1
#
_entry.id   AF-A0A1H7P2J1-F1
#
_cell.length_a   1.000
_cell.length_b   1.000
_cell.length_c   1.000
_cell.angle_alpha   90.00
_cell.angle_beta   90.00
_cell.angle_gamma   90.00
#
_symmetry.space_group_name_H-M   'P 1'
#
loop_
_entity.id
_entity.type
_entity.pdbx_description
1 polymer ?
#
loop_
_entity_poly.entity_id
_entity_poly.type
_entity_poly.pdbx_seq_one_letter_code
_entity_poly.pdbx_strand_id
1 'polypeptide(L)'
;MITALVETLADRRDDMRARYALILELDDVPLLRGKLTTQSEVHAITREVTATLLARAGLPDSDERVEELISLTDSLVFQRTIIRETISPESILTAYLRGVALPASPTVEM
;
A
#
# COMPACT_ATOMS: atom_id res chain seq x y z
N MET A 1 -8.24 -6.82 -8.47
CA MET A 1 -8.03 -5.38 -8.74
C MET A 1 -6.76 -4.86 -8.06
N ILE A 2 -6.62 -5.00 -6.73
CA ILE A 2 -5.41 -4.57 -5.99
C ILE A 2 -4.18 -5.46 -6.31
N THR A 3 -4.35 -6.78 -6.43
CA THR A 3 -3.27 -7.69 -6.87
C THR A 3 -2.67 -7.28 -8.22
N ALA A 4 -3.52 -6.93 -9.19
CA ALA A 4 -3.09 -6.49 -10.52
C ALA A 4 -2.32 -5.16 -10.46
N LEU A 5 -2.62 -4.29 -9.50
CA LEU A 5 -1.85 -3.07 -9.25
C LEU A 5 -0.44 -3.41 -8.75
N VAL A 6 -0.31 -4.33 -7.79
CA VAL A 6 1.00 -4.80 -7.30
C VAL A 6 1.82 -5.38 -8.46
N GLU A 7 1.19 -6.20 -9.30
CA GLU A 7 1.84 -6.80 -10.46
C GLU A 7 2.28 -5.75 -11.49
N THR A 8 1.38 -4.83 -11.86
CA THR A 8 1.68 -3.76 -12.82
C THR A 8 2.84 -2.87 -12.35
N LEU A 9 2.86 -2.50 -11.07
CA LEU A 9 3.95 -1.71 -10.50
C LEU A 9 5.24 -2.51 -10.41
N ALA A 10 5.17 -3.81 -10.09
CA ALA A 10 6.33 -4.68 -10.07
C ALA A 10 6.92 -4.95 -11.47
N ASP A 11 6.09 -4.89 -12.51
CA ASP A 11 6.50 -5.00 -13.91
C ASP A 11 7.21 -3.72 -14.38
N ARG A 12 6.86 -2.54 -13.82
CA ARG A 12 7.64 -1.29 -13.94
C ARG A 12 8.85 -1.26 -13.01
N ARG A 13 9.60 -2.36 -13.02
CA ARG A 13 10.64 -2.67 -12.04
C ARG A 13 11.71 -1.59 -11.90
N ASP A 14 12.16 -1.01 -13.01
CA ASP A 14 13.25 -0.03 -13.00
C ASP A 14 12.79 1.31 -12.43
N ASP A 15 11.57 1.76 -12.76
CA ASP A 15 10.97 2.96 -12.17
C ASP A 15 10.81 2.81 -10.65
N MET A 16 10.29 1.66 -10.21
CA MET A 16 10.10 1.39 -8.78
C MET A 16 11.44 1.28 -8.04
N ARG A 17 12.45 0.65 -8.65
CA ARG A 17 13.82 0.62 -8.09
C ARG A 17 14.41 2.00 -7.92
N ALA A 18 14.29 2.85 -8.94
CA ALA A 18 14.76 4.23 -8.87
C ALA A 18 14.04 4.99 -7.75
N ARG A 19 12.71 4.84 -7.62
CA ARG A 19 11.93 5.44 -6.53
C ARG A 19 12.44 4.99 -5.16
N TYR A 20 12.62 3.69 -4.95
CA TYR A 20 13.08 3.17 -3.66
C TYR A 20 14.52 3.60 -3.34
N ALA A 21 15.43 3.59 -4.32
CA ALA A 21 16.79 4.09 -4.14
C ALA A 21 16.79 5.58 -3.74
N LEU A 22 16.02 6.42 -4.43
CA LEU A 22 15.91 7.84 -4.10
C LEU A 22 15.30 8.08 -2.71
N ILE A 23 14.34 7.27 -2.27
CA ILE A 23 13.78 7.38 -0.91
C ILE A 23 14.85 7.14 0.16
N LEU A 24 15.79 6.23 -0.09
CA LEU A 24 16.89 5.93 0.84
C LEU A 24 17.99 7.01 0.79
N GLU A 25 18.37 7.46 -0.40
CA GLU A 25 19.42 8.48 -0.57
C GLU A 25 18.97 9.88 -0.09
N LEU A 26 17.67 10.17 -0.08
CA LEU A 26 17.12 11.47 0.30
C LEU A 26 16.58 11.52 1.74
N ASP A 27 17.05 10.62 2.62
CA ASP A 27 16.62 10.57 4.03
C ASP A 27 16.86 11.90 4.76
N ASP A 28 17.94 12.60 4.40
CA ASP A 28 18.32 13.91 4.92
C ASP A 28 17.62 15.10 4.23
N VAL A 29 16.80 14.85 3.20
CA VAL A 29 16.03 15.88 2.48
C VAL A 29 14.52 15.58 2.54
N PRO A 30 13.86 15.85 3.69
CA PRO A 30 12.47 15.43 3.94
C PRO A 30 11.45 15.91 2.91
N LEU A 31 11.65 17.11 2.35
CA LEU A 31 10.75 17.66 1.32
C LEU A 31 10.80 16.86 0.02
N LEU A 32 12.00 16.42 -0.41
CA LEU A 32 12.13 15.62 -1.62
C LEU A 32 11.66 14.18 -1.38
N ARG A 33 11.97 13.62 -0.20
CA ARG A 33 11.44 12.32 0.23
C ARG A 33 9.91 12.30 0.29
N GLY A 34 9.30 13.39 0.78
CA GLY A 34 7.85 13.57 0.79
C GLY A 34 7.24 13.49 -0.61
N LYS A 35 7.86 14.14 -1.61
CA LYS A 35 7.41 14.10 -3.01
C LYS A 35 7.48 12.72 -3.66
N LEU A 36 8.29 11.80 -3.12
CA LEU A 36 8.38 10.41 -3.59
C LEU A 36 7.48 9.45 -2.80
N THR A 37 6.87 9.94 -1.71
CA THR A 37 6.03 9.16 -0.78
C THR A 37 4.67 9.83 -0.64
N THR A 38 4.32 10.30 0.56
CA THR A 38 2.97 10.70 0.96
C THR A 38 2.52 12.06 0.45
N GLN A 39 3.45 12.91 0.00
CA GLN A 39 3.15 14.25 -0.54
C GLN A 39 3.11 14.29 -2.06
N SER A 40 3.09 13.13 -2.72
CA SER A 40 2.97 13.02 -4.17
C SER A 40 1.51 13.09 -4.62
N GLU A 41 1.27 13.64 -5.81
CA GLU A 41 -0.05 13.59 -6.46
C GLU A 41 -0.51 12.13 -6.67
N VAL A 42 0.43 11.24 -6.97
CA VAL A 42 0.17 9.80 -7.07
C VAL A 42 -0.38 9.23 -5.77
N HIS A 43 0.20 9.60 -4.61
CA HIS A 43 -0.31 9.18 -3.31
C HIS A 43 -1.71 9.72 -3.05
N ALA A 44 -1.95 11.01 -3.33
CA ALA A 44 -3.26 11.62 -3.16
C ALA A 44 -4.35 10.89 -3.97
N ILE A 45 -4.10 10.63 -5.26
CA ILE A 45 -5.00 9.87 -6.12
C ILE A 45 -5.18 8.44 -5.59
N THR A 46 -4.10 7.80 -5.15
CA THR A 46 -4.14 6.43 -4.60
C THR A 46 -5.02 6.36 -3.34
N ARG A 47 -4.96 7.37 -2.46
CA ARG A 47 -5.86 7.46 -1.29
C ARG A 47 -7.33 7.53 -1.71
N GLU A 48 -7.67 8.43 -2.63
CA GLU A 48 -9.04 8.61 -3.09
C GLU A 48 -9.61 7.35 -3.74
N VAL A 49 -8.81 6.70 -4.60
CA VAL A 49 -9.19 5.44 -5.24
C VAL A 49 -9.35 4.33 -4.20
N THR A 50 -8.42 4.21 -3.25
CA THR A 50 -8.47 3.17 -2.21
C THR A 50 -9.68 3.34 -1.31
N ALA A 51 -9.97 4.56 -0.84
CA ALA A 51 -11.17 4.86 -0.06
C ALA A 51 -12.44 4.50 -0.83
N THR A 52 -12.53 4.91 -2.10
CA THR A 52 -13.66 4.57 -2.97
C THR A 52 -13.84 3.06 -3.14
N LEU A 53 -12.75 2.31 -3.27
CA LEU A 53 -12.82 0.85 -3.41
C LEU A 53 -13.28 0.15 -2.13
N LEU A 54 -12.80 0.59 -0.96
CA LEU A 54 -13.22 0.06 0.34
C LEU A 54 -14.72 0.34 0.57
N ALA A 55 -15.15 1.59 0.37
CA ALA A 55 -16.55 1.99 0.50
C ALA A 55 -17.47 1.18 -0.42
N ARG A 56 -17.08 0.99 -1.69
CA ARG A 56 -17.84 0.18 -2.67
C ARG A 56 -17.91 -1.31 -2.31
N ALA A 57 -16.90 -1.81 -1.59
CA ALA A 57 -16.87 -3.18 -1.08
C ALA A 57 -17.64 -3.34 0.25
N GLY A 58 -18.19 -2.25 0.82
CA GLY A 58 -18.80 -2.26 2.15
C GLY A 58 -17.81 -2.49 3.28
N LEU A 59 -16.52 -2.19 3.04
CA LEU A 59 -15.46 -2.31 4.03
C LEU A 59 -15.21 -0.95 4.70
N PRO A 60 -14.69 -0.94 5.95
CA PRO A 60 -14.25 0.28 6.60
C PRO A 60 -13.23 1.05 5.76
N ASP A 61 -13.44 2.35 5.58
CA ASP A 61 -12.65 3.25 4.73
C ASP A 61 -12.05 4.43 5.51
N SER A 62 -11.83 4.25 6.82
CA SER A 62 -11.15 5.26 7.65
C SER A 62 -9.77 5.62 7.07
N ASP A 63 -9.32 6.86 7.30
CA ASP A 63 -8.01 7.33 6.81
C ASP A 63 -6.86 6.39 7.17
N GLU A 64 -6.87 5.85 8.40
CA GLU A 64 -5.91 4.85 8.86
C GLU A 64 -5.95 3.57 8.02
N ARG A 65 -7.15 3.08 7.70
CA ARG A 65 -7.32 1.85 6.91
C ARG A 65 -6.89 2.03 5.47
N VAL A 66 -7.18 3.21 4.90
CA VAL A 66 -6.73 3.58 3.56
C VAL A 66 -5.21 3.59 3.50
N GLU A 67 -4.54 4.25 4.45
CA GLU A 67 -3.07 4.32 4.50
C GLU A 67 -2.42 2.96 4.75
N GLU A 68 -3.03 2.13 5.60
CA GLU A 68 -2.56 0.77 5.86
C GLU A 68 -2.57 -0.08 4.59
N LEU A 69 -3.66 -0.06 3.82
CA LEU A 69 -3.76 -0.83 2.57
C LEU A 69 -2.78 -0.32 1.50
N ILE A 70 -2.56 1.00 1.43
CA ILE A 70 -1.55 1.59 0.54
C ILE A 70 -0.15 1.11 0.93
N SER A 71 0.16 1.17 2.23
CA SER A 71 1.47 0.75 2.77
C SER A 71 1.72 -0.74 2.54
N LEU A 72 0.69 -1.59 2.71
CA LEU A 72 0.77 -3.01 2.41
C LEU A 72 1.05 -3.26 0.93
N THR A 73 0.34 -2.54 0.05
CA THR A 73 0.53 -2.65 -1.41
C THR A 73 1.95 -2.23 -1.81
N ASP A 74 2.45 -1.10 -1.30
CA ASP A 74 3.81 -0.61 -1.58
C ASP A 74 4.88 -1.59 -1.06
N SER A 75 4.65 -2.20 0.11
CA SER A 75 5.54 -3.22 0.68
C SER A 75 5.63 -4.48 -0.19
N LEU A 76 4.50 -4.94 -0.75
CA LEU A 76 4.47 -6.09 -1.67
C LEU A 76 5.19 -5.78 -2.99
N VAL A 77 5.05 -4.55 -3.50
CA VAL A 77 5.81 -4.09 -4.67
C VAL A 77 7.30 -4.05 -4.35
N PHE A 78 7.70 -3.52 -3.19
CA PHE A 78 9.08 -3.50 -2.73
C PHE A 78 9.67 -4.92 -2.64
N GLN A 79 8.99 -5.85 -1.97
CA GLN A 79 9.43 -7.25 -1.86
C GLN A 79 9.66 -7.88 -3.24
N ARG A 80 8.73 -7.69 -4.19
CA ARG A 80 8.84 -8.27 -5.53
C ARG A 80 9.91 -7.62 -6.40
N THR A 81 10.17 -6.32 -6.23
CA THR A 81 11.10 -5.55 -7.10
C THR A 81 12.55 -5.53 -6.59
N ILE A 82 12.73 -5.38 -5.27
CA ILE A 82 14.02 -5.23 -4.60
C ILE A 82 14.51 -6.56 -4.06
N ILE A 83 13.72 -7.19 -3.18
CA ILE A 83 14.09 -8.45 -2.52
C ILE A 83 14.00 -9.63 -3.50
N ARG A 84 13.15 -9.50 -4.53
CA ARG A 84 12.86 -10.54 -5.55
C ARG A 84 12.26 -11.81 -4.94
N GLU A 85 11.57 -11.66 -3.82
CA GLU A 85 10.86 -12.76 -3.18
C GLU A 85 9.52 -13.01 -3.90
N THR A 86 9.21 -14.28 -4.14
CA THR A 86 7.95 -14.69 -4.79
C THR A 86 6.91 -15.00 -3.73
N ILE A 87 6.47 -13.96 -3.04
CA ILE A 87 5.31 -14.04 -2.15
C ILE A 87 4.04 -13.80 -2.97
N SER A 88 2.99 -14.58 -2.73
CA SER A 88 1.69 -14.40 -3.39
C SER A 88 1.00 -13.13 -2.86
N PRO A 89 0.91 -12.04 -3.65
CA PRO A 89 0.24 -10.82 -3.19
C PRO A 89 -1.26 -11.06 -3.00
N GLU A 90 -1.84 -11.94 -3.82
CA GLU A 90 -3.24 -12.33 -3.73
C GLU A 90 -3.57 -12.97 -2.38
N SER A 91 -2.74 -13.91 -1.92
CA SER A 91 -2.96 -14.59 -0.65
C SER A 91 -2.92 -13.62 0.53
N ILE A 92 -1.94 -12.70 0.54
CA ILE A 92 -1.77 -11.71 1.60
C ILE A 92 -2.92 -10.70 1.60
N LEU A 93 -3.23 -10.11 0.45
CA LEU A 93 -4.30 -9.12 0.33
C LEU A 93 -5.66 -9.73 0.68
N THR A 94 -5.90 -10.98 0.29
CA THR A 94 -7.13 -11.70 0.64
C THR A 94 -7.25 -11.91 2.15
N ALA A 95 -6.16 -12.34 2.80
CA ALA A 95 -6.14 -12.51 4.26
C ALA A 95 -6.39 -11.19 4.99
N TYR A 96 -5.72 -10.12 4.55
CA TYR A 96 -5.89 -8.77 5.08
C TYR A 96 -7.34 -8.29 4.95
N LEU A 97 -7.92 -8.32 3.75
CA LEU A 97 -9.29 -7.84 3.51
C LEU A 97 -10.34 -8.64 4.29
N ARG A 98 -10.15 -9.96 4.44
CA ARG A 98 -11.01 -10.79 5.30
C ARG A 98 -10.92 -10.37 6.76
N GLY A 99 -9.72 -10.06 7.25
CA GLY A 99 -9.50 -9.57 8.61
C GLY A 99 -10.20 -8.24 8.85
N VAL A 100 -10.11 -7.31 7.89
CA VAL A 100 -10.78 -5.99 7.95
C VAL A 100 -12.30 -6.10 7.92
N ALA A 101 -12.85 -7.11 7.25
CA ALA A 101 -14.29 -7.35 7.19
C ALA A 101 -14.88 -7.91 8.49
N LEU A 102 -14.05 -8.42 9.41
CA LEU A 102 -14.54 -8.92 10.69
C LEU A 102 -14.90 -7.74 11.60
N PRO A 103 -16.05 -7.79 12.29
CA PRO A 103 -16.38 -6.78 13.29
C PRO A 103 -15.29 -6.77 14.37
N ALA A 104 -14.92 -5.58 14.83
CA ALA A 104 -14.00 -5.45 15.96
C ALA A 104 -14.55 -6.28 17.14
N SER A 105 -13.76 -7.24 17.62
CA SER A 105 -14.10 -7.98 18.83
C SER A 105 -14.40 -6.98 19.94
N PRO A 106 -15.49 -7.13 20.71
CA PRO A 106 -15.79 -6.22 21.80
C PRO A 106 -14.59 -6.22 22.75
N THR A 107 -14.03 -5.04 22.99
CA THR A 107 -13.05 -4.80 24.04
C THR A 107 -13.65 -5.29 25.34
N VAL A 108 -13.20 -6.43 25.84
CA VAL A 108 -13.53 -6.88 27.19
C VAL A 108 -12.73 -5.97 28.11
N GLU A 109 -13.36 -4.91 28.61
CA GLU A 109 -12.83 -4.18 29.77
C GLU A 109 -12.71 -5.16 30.94
N MET A 110 -11.48 -5.33 31.42
CA MET A 110 -11.15 -5.98 32.69
C MET A 110 -10.75 -4.92 33.70
#